data_AF-A0A136KFH0-F1
#
_entry.id   AF-A0A136KFH0-F1
#
_cell.length_a   1.000
_cell.length_b   1.000
_cell.length_c   1.000
_cell.angle_alpha   90.00
_cell.angle_beta   90.00
_cell.angle_gamma   90.00
#
_symmetry.space_group_name_H-M   'P 1'
#
loop_
_entity.id
_entity.type
_entity.pdbx_description
1 polymer ?
#
loop_
_entity_poly.entity_id
_entity_poly.type
_entity_poly.pdbx_seq_one_letter_code
_entity_poly.pdbx_strand_id
1 'polypeptide(L)'
;MNFVVNRVNLSKASNSNKIEKSENIRYKVQQAVEFARQRKSSPITNKANTRIIYLADGLNMSVRSYHKVLSVARSIADLELCEAVKTEHIDEAFLYRVGDKAT
;
A
#
# COMPACT_ATOMS: atom_id res chain seq x y z
N MET A 1 -11.37 18.88 3.82
CA MET A 1 -11.53 18.07 5.05
C MET A 1 -10.28 18.22 5.89
N ASN A 2 -10.37 18.73 7.12
CA ASN A 2 -9.22 18.85 8.03
C ASN A 2 -9.05 17.53 8.79
N PHE A 3 -8.08 16.71 8.37
CA PHE A 3 -7.67 15.53 9.14
C PHE A 3 -6.82 15.98 10.32
N VAL A 4 -7.41 15.97 11.53
CA VAL A 4 -6.65 16.15 12.77
C VAL A 4 -5.88 14.86 13.04
N VAL A 5 -4.60 14.85 12.66
CA VAL A 5 -3.69 13.76 13.01
C VAL A 5 -3.24 13.97 14.45
N ASN A 6 -3.86 13.25 15.39
CA ASN A 6 -3.37 13.22 16.77
C ASN A 6 -1.98 12.58 16.78
N ARG A 7 -0.94 13.39 16.98
CA ARG A 7 0.42 12.88 17.15
C ARG A 7 0.46 12.02 18.42
N VAL A 8 0.95 10.79 18.29
CA VAL A 8 1.16 9.89 19.43
C VAL A 8 2.06 10.61 20.44
N ASN A 9 1.60 10.71 21.68
CA ASN A 9 2.34 11.37 22.75
C ASN A 9 3.69 10.64 22.93
N LEU A 10 4.83 11.35 22.85
CA LEU A 10 6.18 10.78 22.86
C LEU A 10 6.42 9.89 24.09
N SER A 11 5.80 10.23 25.22
CA SER A 11 5.79 9.46 26.48
C SER A 11 5.17 8.05 26.36
N LYS A 12 4.26 7.83 25.40
CA LYS A 12 3.69 6.50 25.08
C LYS A 12 4.54 5.73 24.07
N ALA A 13 5.41 6.41 23.31
CA ALA A 13 6.27 5.81 22.29
C ALA A 13 7.62 5.33 22.86
N SER A 14 8.06 5.88 23.99
CA SER A 14 9.23 5.37 24.73
C SER A 14 8.88 4.05 25.42
N ASN A 15 9.08 2.94 24.72
CA ASN A 15 9.09 1.59 25.31
C ASN A 15 10.32 1.43 26.21
N SER A 16 10.30 2.02 27.40
CA SER A 16 11.40 1.92 28.37
C SER A 16 11.45 0.57 29.09
N ASN A 17 10.43 -0.29 28.97
CA ASN A 17 10.40 -1.58 29.67
C ASN A 17 9.58 -2.66 28.93
N LYS A 18 10.25 -3.44 28.06
CA LYS A 18 10.06 -4.90 27.89
C LYS A 18 10.96 -5.39 26.75
N ILE A 19 12.11 -5.97 27.09
CA ILE A 19 12.80 -6.86 26.16
C ILE A 19 11.87 -8.08 25.99
N GLU A 20 11.14 -8.14 24.88
CA GLU A 20 10.31 -9.30 24.56
C GLU A 20 11.20 -10.50 24.27
N LYS A 21 10.82 -11.68 24.79
CA LYS A 21 11.53 -12.93 24.49
C LYS A 21 11.52 -13.18 22.97
N SER A 22 12.59 -13.78 22.46
CA SER A 22 12.77 -14.08 21.03
C SER A 22 11.60 -14.86 20.43
N GLU A 23 11.01 -15.77 21.20
CA GLU A 23 9.88 -16.60 20.79
C GLU A 23 8.65 -15.74 20.48
N ASN A 24 8.38 -14.72 21.31
CA ASN A 24 7.24 -13.83 21.12
C ASN A 24 7.41 -12.95 19.89
N ILE A 25 8.63 -12.45 19.64
CA ILE A 25 8.94 -11.68 18.43
C ILE A 25 8.75 -12.55 17.20
N ARG A 26 9.30 -13.78 17.20
CA ARG A 26 9.14 -14.74 16.09
C ARG A 26 7.67 -15.05 15.83
N TYR A 27 6.89 -15.29 16.87
CA TYR A 27 5.46 -15.55 16.75
C TYR A 27 4.73 -14.36 16.09
N LYS A 28 4.98 -13.12 16.53
CA LYS A 28 4.38 -11.92 15.91
C LYS A 28 4.76 -11.77 14.44
N VAL A 29 6.04 -11.99 14.10
CA VAL A 29 6.52 -11.90 12.72
C VAL A 29 5.84 -12.97 11.85
N GLN A 30 5.75 -14.21 12.34
CA GLN A 30 5.05 -15.29 11.63
C GLN A 30 3.58 -14.94 11.40
N GLN A 31 2.87 -14.46 12.42
CA GLN A 31 1.48 -14.02 12.29
C GLN A 31 1.32 -12.89 11.26
N ALA A 32 2.22 -11.90 11.24
CA ALA A 32 2.20 -10.81 10.27
C ALA A 32 2.45 -11.29 8.83
N VAL A 33 3.36 -12.25 8.64
CA VAL A 33 3.62 -12.87 7.33
C VAL A 33 2.42 -13.67 6.85
N GLU A 34 1.82 -14.49 7.71
CA GLU A 34 0.62 -15.25 7.37
C GLU A 34 -0.55 -14.33 7.02
N PHE A 35 -0.75 -13.25 7.78
CA PHE A 35 -1.75 -12.24 7.47
C PHE A 35 -1.50 -11.58 6.10
N ALA A 36 -0.24 -11.25 5.79
CA ALA A 36 0.14 -10.70 4.50
C ALA A 36 -0.09 -11.70 3.34
N ARG A 37 0.13 -13.00 3.56
CA ARG A 37 -0.15 -14.07 2.59
C ARG A 37 -1.65 -14.27 2.35
N GLN A 38 -2.45 -14.11 3.41
CA GLN A 38 -3.91 -14.26 3.35
C GLN A 38 -4.62 -13.10 2.64
N ARG A 39 -3.96 -11.97 2.43
CA ARG A 39 -4.50 -10.89 1.58
C ARG A 39 -4.69 -11.43 0.17
N LYS A 40 -5.91 -11.88 -0.13
CA LYS A 40 -6.38 -12.00 -1.50
C LYS A 40 -6.29 -10.61 -2.11
N SER A 41 -5.42 -10.46 -3.11
CA SER A 41 -5.40 -9.25 -3.91
C SER A 41 -6.79 -9.03 -4.48
N SER A 42 -7.37 -7.86 -4.20
CA SER A 42 -8.57 -7.40 -4.88
C SER A 42 -8.38 -7.57 -6.41
N PRO A 43 -9.29 -8.27 -7.11
CA PRO A 43 -9.15 -8.52 -8.54
C PRO A 43 -9.04 -7.20 -9.32
N ILE A 44 -8.19 -7.18 -10.33
CA ILE A 44 -8.06 -6.02 -11.21
C ILE A 44 -9.06 -6.13 -12.36
N THR A 45 -9.80 -5.05 -12.63
CA THR A 45 -10.71 -4.99 -13.77
C THR A 45 -9.90 -4.90 -15.08
N ASN A 46 -10.40 -5.47 -16.17
CA ASN A 46 -9.75 -5.38 -17.49
C ASN A 46 -9.39 -3.94 -17.89
N LYS A 47 -10.32 -2.98 -17.66
CA LYS A 47 -10.08 -1.55 -17.93
C LYS A 47 -8.92 -0.96 -17.12
N ALA A 48 -8.81 -1.36 -15.85
CA ALA A 48 -7.73 -0.92 -14.97
C ALA A 48 -6.39 -1.53 -15.42
N ASN A 49 -6.40 -2.79 -15.83
CA ASN A 49 -5.23 -3.47 -16.38
C ASN A 49 -4.73 -2.81 -17.68
N THR A 50 -5.63 -2.49 -18.61
CA THR A 50 -5.26 -1.76 -19.83
C THR A 50 -4.72 -0.37 -19.53
N ARG A 51 -5.25 0.31 -18.49
CA ARG A 51 -4.79 1.65 -18.11
C ARG A 51 -3.36 1.64 -17.57
N ILE A 52 -3.01 0.72 -16.69
CA ILE A 52 -1.65 0.65 -16.13
C ILE A 52 -0.61 0.26 -17.20
N ILE A 53 -0.98 -0.58 -18.18
CA ILE A 53 -0.11 -0.92 -19.32
C ILE A 53 0.13 0.31 -20.19
N TYR A 54 -0.93 1.04 -20.54
CA TYR A 54 -0.82 2.28 -21.31
C TYR A 54 0.10 3.32 -20.63
N LEU A 55 -0.06 3.50 -19.31
CA LEU A 55 0.80 4.39 -18.53
C LEU A 55 2.26 3.89 -18.50
N ALA A 56 2.46 2.57 -18.42
CA ALA A 56 3.79 2.00 -18.39
C ALA A 56 4.56 2.21 -19.69
N ASP A 57 3.88 2.03 -20.84
CA ASP A 57 4.46 2.24 -22.17
C ASP A 57 4.77 3.73 -22.42
N GLY A 58 3.85 4.62 -22.06
CA GLY A 58 4.00 6.06 -22.30
C GLY A 58 5.10 6.74 -21.47
N LEU A 59 5.54 6.13 -20.37
CA LEU A 59 6.49 6.72 -19.41
C LEU A 59 7.74 5.85 -19.19
N ASN A 60 7.97 4.85 -20.04
CA ASN A 60 9.05 3.86 -19.91
C ASN A 60 9.17 3.30 -18.49
N MET A 61 8.03 2.94 -17.87
CA MET A 61 8.03 2.45 -16.50
C MET A 61 8.76 1.12 -16.39
N SER A 62 9.66 1.00 -15.41
CA SER A 62 10.24 -0.29 -15.06
C SER A 62 9.16 -1.23 -14.50
N VAL A 63 9.37 -2.55 -14.64
CA VAL A 63 8.53 -3.60 -14.04
C VAL A 63 8.31 -3.35 -12.54
N ARG A 64 9.35 -2.88 -11.84
CA ARG A 64 9.25 -2.50 -10.43
C ARG A 64 8.30 -1.33 -10.20
N SER A 65 8.35 -0.30 -11.05
CA SER A 65 7.46 0.86 -10.97
C SER A 65 6.01 0.46 -11.22
N TYR A 66 5.78 -0.38 -12.24
CA TYR A 66 4.47 -1.00 -12.51
C TYR A 66 3.92 -1.71 -11.26
N HIS A 67 4.71 -2.60 -10.67
CA HIS A 67 4.27 -3.36 -9.51
C HIS A 67 3.98 -2.47 -8.30
N LYS A 68 4.75 -1.38 -8.12
CA LYS A 68 4.51 -0.42 -7.04
C LYS A 68 3.20 0.33 -7.22
N VAL A 69 2.91 0.81 -8.43
CA VAL A 69 1.62 1.48 -8.75
C VAL A 69 0.47 0.51 -8.48
N LEU A 70 0.58 -0.74 -8.93
CA LEU A 70 -0.44 -1.76 -8.70
C LEU A 70 -0.65 -2.06 -7.20
N SER A 71 0.42 -2.14 -6.41
CA SER A 71 0.31 -2.34 -4.96
C SER A 71 -0.41 -1.18 -4.27
N VAL A 72 -0.13 0.06 -4.66
CA VAL A 72 -0.79 1.25 -4.09
C VAL A 72 -2.27 1.29 -4.52
N ALA A 73 -2.57 1.02 -5.79
CA ALA A 73 -3.94 0.98 -6.29
C ALA A 73 -4.81 -0.06 -5.58
N ARG A 74 -4.24 -1.22 -5.21
CA ARG A 74 -4.94 -2.21 -4.36
C ARG A 74 -5.21 -1.67 -2.96
N SER A 75 -4.25 -1.00 -2.34
CA SER A 75 -4.47 -0.38 -1.03
C SER A 75 -5.53 0.72 -1.07
N ILE A 76 -5.59 1.51 -2.15
CA ILE A 76 -6.66 2.50 -2.35
C ILE A 76 -8.02 1.80 -2.48
N ALA A 77 -8.11 0.77 -3.35
CA ALA A 77 -9.35 -0.01 -3.50
C ALA A 77 -9.82 -0.61 -2.17
N ASP A 78 -8.90 -1.17 -1.38
CA ASP A 78 -9.19 -1.73 -0.06
C ASP A 78 -9.68 -0.65 0.92
N LEU A 79 -9.09 0.56 0.88
CA LEU A 79 -9.52 1.71 1.71
C LEU A 79 -10.90 2.23 1.32
N GLU A 80 -11.25 2.18 0.03
CA GLU A 80 -12.58 2.53 -0.48
C GLU A 80 -13.61 1.40 -0.33
N LEU A 81 -13.23 0.26 0.27
CA LEU A 81 -14.05 -0.93 0.40
C LEU A 81 -14.59 -1.42 -0.97
N CYS A 82 -13.80 -1.23 -2.03
CA CYS A 82 -14.14 -1.66 -3.38
C CYS A 82 -13.58 -3.06 -3.65
N GLU A 83 -14.43 -4.00 -4.06
CA GLU A 83 -14.03 -5.39 -4.30
C GLU A 83 -12.99 -5.55 -5.42
N ALA A 84 -13.04 -4.67 -6.42
CA ALA A 84 -12.14 -4.72 -7.57
C ALA A 84 -11.35 -3.42 -7.75
N VAL A 85 -10.13 -3.53 -8.27
CA VAL A 85 -9.32 -2.38 -8.66
C VAL A 85 -9.87 -1.81 -9.97
N LYS A 86 -10.24 -0.52 -9.93
CA LYS A 86 -10.76 0.26 -11.05
C LYS A 86 -9.69 1.19 -11.63
N THR A 87 -10.00 1.80 -12.77
CA THR A 87 -9.12 2.78 -13.44
C THR A 87 -8.77 3.96 -12.55
N GLU A 88 -9.74 4.43 -11.74
CA GLU A 88 -9.58 5.57 -10.83
C GLU A 88 -8.49 5.30 -9.79
N HIS A 89 -8.47 4.09 -9.19
CA HIS A 89 -7.43 3.72 -8.22
C HIS A 89 -6.04 3.65 -8.84
N ILE A 90 -5.94 3.24 -10.12
CA ILE A 90 -4.66 3.20 -10.86
C ILE A 90 -4.16 4.62 -11.10
N ASP A 91 -5.04 5.52 -11.52
CA ASP A 91 -4.71 6.91 -11.81
C ASP A 91 -4.27 7.65 -10.55
N GLU A 92 -4.98 7.46 -9.45
CA GLU A 92 -4.63 8.02 -8.15
C GLU A 92 -3.28 7.48 -7.65
N ALA A 93 -3.09 6.15 -7.68
CA ALA A 93 -1.83 5.51 -7.30
C ALA A 93 -0.64 6.01 -8.14
N PHE A 94 -0.88 6.25 -9.43
CA PHE A 94 0.12 6.78 -10.33
C PHE A 94 0.46 8.24 -9.99
N LEU A 95 -0.54 9.08 -9.72
CA LEU A 95 -0.34 10.49 -9.36
C LEU A 95 0.47 10.65 -8.08
N TYR A 96 0.24 9.82 -7.06
CA TYR A 96 1.06 9.82 -5.84
C TYR A 96 2.55 9.59 -6.13
N ARG A 97 2.88 8.75 -7.11
CA ARG A 97 4.28 8.48 -7.50
C ARG A 97 4.93 9.65 -8.24
N VAL A 98 4.18 10.37 -9.07
CA VAL A 98 4.70 11.53 -9.81
C VAL A 98 4.92 12.72 -8.88
N GLY A 99 3.99 12.95 -7.95
CA GLY A 99 4.07 14.02 -6.97
C GLY A 99 5.27 13.91 -6.02
N ASP A 100 5.65 12.70 -5.63
CA ASP A 100 6.77 12.43 -4.69
C ASP A 100 8.16 12.80 -5.25
N LYS A 101 8.28 13.07 -6.56
CA LYS A 101 9.53 13.49 -7.21
C LYS A 101 9.65 15.01 -7.41
N ALA A 102 8.61 15.78 -7.10
CA ALA A 102 8.55 17.21 -7.37
C ALA A 102 9.06 18.09 -6.21
N THR A 103 9.70 17.49 -5.20
CA THR A 103 10.30 18.15 -4.03
C THR A 103 11.73 17.67 -3.83
#